data_AF-D0P2Y6-F1
#
_entry.id   AF-D0P2Y6-F1
#
_cell.length_a   1.000
_cell.length_b   1.000
_cell.length_c   1.000
_cell.angle_alpha   90.00
_cell.angle_beta   90.00
_cell.angle_gamma   90.00
#
_symmetry.space_group_name_H-M   'P 1'
#
loop_
_entity.id
_entity.type
_entity.pdbx_description
1 polymer ?
#
loop_
_entity_poly.entity_id
_entity_poly.type
_entity_poly.pdbx_seq_one_letter_code
_entity_poly.pdbx_strand_id
1 'polypeptide(L)'
;MYRMGMCCMLLDDANEAVNRSKCIKMAIVHDLAESLVGDITPHDGVANEDKYRMEKEALDEICNTLGDTPSAMEIRELWNEYEAGSTEEAKIVKDFDKFEMILQADDYERERPVRRLLPEYQGEVPHTAGSILGS
;
A
#
# COMPACT_ATOMS: atom_id res chain seq x y z
N MET A 1 -2.12 3.76 -4.22
CA MET A 1 -1.71 5.10 -3.69
C MET A 1 -2.84 6.15 -3.47
N TYR A 2 -3.48 6.77 -4.49
CA TYR A 2 -4.41 7.91 -4.26
C TYR A 2 -5.60 7.57 -3.34
N ARG A 3 -6.32 6.48 -3.60
CA ARG A 3 -7.45 6.02 -2.77
C ARG A 3 -7.01 5.71 -1.33
N MET A 4 -5.80 5.16 -1.15
CA MET A 4 -5.25 4.90 0.18
C MET A 4 -4.99 6.21 0.96
N GLY A 5 -4.49 7.26 0.30
CA GLY A 5 -4.36 8.58 0.91
C GLY A 5 -5.71 9.11 1.38
N MET A 6 -6.77 8.93 0.57
CA MET A 6 -8.14 9.28 0.95
C MET A 6 -8.66 8.42 2.11
N CYS A 7 -8.37 7.12 2.15
CA CYS A 7 -8.69 6.25 3.28
C CYS A 7 -8.00 6.72 4.57
N CYS A 8 -6.73 7.13 4.48
CA CYS A 8 -6.01 7.70 5.62
C CYS A 8 -6.64 9.00 6.12
N MET A 9 -7.26 9.82 5.25
CA MET A 9 -7.99 11.03 5.67
C MET A 9 -9.23 10.71 6.53
N LEU A 10 -9.76 9.49 6.46
CA LEU A 10 -10.89 9.04 7.28
C LEU A 10 -10.49 8.58 8.68
N LEU A 11 -9.19 8.48 8.97
CA LEU A 11 -8.71 8.23 10.32
C LEU A 11 -9.09 9.40 11.22
N ASP A 12 -9.57 9.08 12.43
CA ASP A 12 -9.96 10.06 13.42
C ASP A 12 -8.73 10.75 14.03
N ASP A 13 -8.64 12.07 13.90
CA ASP A 13 -7.58 12.87 14.52
C ASP A 13 -7.67 12.91 16.05
N ALA A 14 -8.84 12.56 16.63
CA ALA A 14 -9.04 12.61 18.07
C ALA A 14 -8.25 11.53 18.82
N ASN A 15 -7.72 10.53 18.10
CA ASN A 15 -6.87 9.49 18.68
C ASN A 15 -5.39 9.88 18.51
N GLU A 16 -4.80 10.45 19.57
CA GLU A 16 -3.38 10.85 19.60
C GLU A 16 -2.39 9.68 19.36
N ALA A 17 -2.87 8.43 19.36
CA ALA A 17 -2.04 7.25 19.13
C ALA A 17 -1.54 7.09 17.69
N VAL A 18 -2.18 7.73 16.71
CA VAL A 18 -1.87 7.57 15.28
C VAL A 18 -1.76 8.93 14.61
N ASN A 19 -0.62 9.21 13.98
CA ASN A 19 -0.45 10.44 13.22
C ASN A 19 -1.04 10.32 11.81
N ARG A 20 -2.26 10.85 11.62
CA ARG A 20 -2.95 10.84 10.31
C ARG A 20 -2.12 11.44 9.17
N SER A 21 -1.43 12.55 9.42
CA SER A 21 -0.61 13.20 8.39
C SER A 21 0.54 12.29 7.94
N LYS A 22 1.11 11.52 8.87
CA LYS A 22 2.15 10.54 8.57
C LYS A 22 1.59 9.38 7.74
N CYS A 23 0.42 8.84 8.08
CA CYS A 23 -0.24 7.80 7.29
C CYS A 23 -0.49 8.25 5.85
N ILE A 24 -1.00 9.48 5.65
CA ILE A 24 -1.24 10.03 4.30
C ILE A 24 0.07 10.12 3.51
N LYS A 25 1.14 10.68 4.11
CA LYS A 25 2.45 10.78 3.45
C LYS A 25 3.00 9.39 3.10
N MET A 26 2.93 8.45 4.04
CA MET A 26 3.39 7.06 3.84
C MET A 26 2.62 6.37 2.71
N ALA A 27 1.28 6.48 2.67
CA ALA A 27 0.45 5.93 1.61
C ALA A 27 0.78 6.49 0.22
N ILE A 28 1.29 7.73 0.14
CA ILE A 28 1.73 8.34 -1.12
C ILE A 28 3.09 7.82 -1.57
N VAL A 29 3.99 7.46 -0.65
CA VAL A 29 5.39 7.14 -0.98
C VAL A 29 5.72 5.64 -0.95
N HIS A 30 4.87 4.79 -0.38
CA HIS A 30 5.19 3.37 -0.19
C HIS A 30 5.56 2.64 -1.48
N ASP A 31 4.82 2.86 -2.58
CA ASP A 31 5.11 2.28 -3.90
C ASP A 31 5.93 3.20 -4.82
N LEU A 32 6.58 4.23 -4.27
CA LEU A 32 7.30 5.21 -5.09
C LEU A 32 8.42 4.54 -5.92
N ALA A 33 9.03 3.48 -5.41
CA ALA A 33 10.07 2.71 -6.09
C ALA A 33 9.57 2.01 -7.37
N GLU A 34 8.30 1.62 -7.44
CA GLU A 34 7.69 0.96 -8.60
C GLU A 34 7.72 1.83 -9.86
N SER A 35 7.88 3.15 -9.70
CA SER A 35 8.07 4.07 -10.82
C SER A 35 9.34 3.77 -11.65
N LEU A 36 10.33 3.11 -11.04
CA LEU A 36 11.57 2.68 -11.71
C LEU A 36 11.65 1.16 -11.91
N VAL A 37 11.24 0.36 -10.91
CA VAL A 37 11.38 -1.10 -10.97
C VAL A 37 10.16 -1.81 -11.56
N GLY A 38 9.04 -1.11 -11.72
CA GLY A 38 7.74 -1.70 -12.04
C GLY A 38 7.07 -2.34 -10.82
N ASP A 39 5.79 -2.68 -10.97
CA ASP A 39 5.04 -3.45 -9.97
C ASP A 39 5.49 -4.92 -10.03
N ILE A 40 6.31 -5.34 -9.06
CA ILE A 40 6.83 -6.70 -8.93
C ILE A 40 5.85 -7.53 -8.09
N THR A 41 5.16 -8.45 -8.74
CA THR A 41 4.15 -9.30 -8.12
C THR A 41 4.72 -10.65 -7.69
N PRO A 42 4.02 -11.41 -6.82
CA PRO A 42 4.41 -12.78 -6.48
C PRO A 42 4.51 -13.74 -7.69
N HIS A 43 3.86 -13.41 -8.80
CA HIS A 43 3.86 -14.21 -10.03
C HIS A 43 5.12 -14.03 -10.88
N ASP A 44 5.90 -12.98 -10.63
CA ASP A 44 7.13 -12.68 -11.38
C ASP A 44 8.32 -13.56 -10.96
N GLY A 45 8.17 -14.35 -9.89
CA GLY A 45 9.19 -15.30 -9.43
C GLY A 45 10.44 -14.65 -8.83
N VAL A 46 10.35 -13.36 -8.50
CA VAL A 46 11.41 -12.60 -7.80
C VAL A 46 11.35 -12.91 -6.31
N ALA A 47 12.49 -13.21 -5.70
CA ALA A 47 12.57 -13.44 -4.25
C ALA A 47 12.30 -12.14 -3.49
N ASN A 48 11.65 -12.21 -2.32
CA ASN A 48 11.33 -11.01 -1.52
C ASN A 48 12.57 -10.16 -1.19
N GLU A 49 13.72 -10.79 -0.94
CA GLU A 49 14.99 -10.08 -0.68
C GLU A 49 15.48 -9.31 -1.90
N ASP A 50 15.33 -9.90 -3.10
CA ASP A 50 15.69 -9.24 -4.36
C ASP A 50 14.74 -8.10 -4.69
N LYS A 51 13.42 -8.31 -4.51
CA LYS A 51 12.39 -7.26 -4.63
C LYS A 51 12.74 -6.07 -3.73
N TYR A 52 12.95 -6.33 -2.44
CA TYR A 52 13.30 -5.29 -1.46
C TYR A 52 14.59 -4.54 -1.86
N ARG A 53 15.63 -5.26 -2.29
CA ARG A 53 16.89 -4.64 -2.74
C ARG A 53 16.66 -3.73 -3.94
N MET A 54 15.95 -4.21 -4.96
CA MET A 54 15.66 -3.44 -6.18
C MET A 54 14.85 -2.18 -5.86
N GLU A 55 13.80 -2.32 -5.04
CA GLU A 55 12.96 -1.18 -4.63
C GLU A 55 13.75 -0.16 -3.81
N LYS A 56 14.62 -0.64 -2.92
CA LYS A 56 15.49 0.24 -2.13
C LYS A 56 16.47 1.02 -3.00
N GLU A 57 17.12 0.36 -3.96
CA GLU A 57 18.04 1.01 -4.90
C GLU A 57 17.32 2.08 -5.73
N ALA A 58 16.10 1.78 -6.20
CA ALA A 58 15.26 2.73 -6.92
C ALA A 58 14.83 3.92 -6.05
N LEU A 59 14.43 3.68 -4.80
CA LEU A 59 14.10 4.76 -3.88
C LEU A 59 15.31 5.66 -3.63
N ASP A 60 16.49 5.09 -3.44
CA ASP A 60 17.73 5.85 -3.26
C ASP A 60 18.05 6.70 -4.49
N GLU A 61 17.87 6.17 -5.70
CA GLU A 61 18.00 6.94 -6.95
C GLU A 61 17.04 8.12 -6.99
N ILE A 62 15.75 7.89 -6.71
CA ILE A 62 14.72 8.95 -6.67
C ILE A 62 15.11 10.02 -5.66
N CYS A 63 15.48 9.64 -4.44
CA CYS A 63 15.84 10.59 -3.39
C CYS A 63 17.17 11.30 -3.69
N ASN A 64 18.10 10.71 -4.44
CA ASN A 64 19.33 11.39 -4.87
C ASN A 64 19.04 12.54 -5.85
N THR A 65 18.00 12.44 -6.67
CA THR A 65 17.57 13.56 -7.53
C THR A 65 17.10 14.78 -6.72
N LEU A 66 16.64 14.56 -5.49
CA LEU A 66 16.22 15.60 -4.55
C LEU A 66 17.39 16.16 -3.72
N GLY A 67 18.58 15.53 -3.78
CA GLY A 67 19.76 15.89 -3.00
C GLY A 67 19.59 15.71 -1.48
N ASP A 68 20.47 16.34 -0.71
CA ASP A 68 20.47 16.30 0.76
C ASP A 68 19.42 17.25 1.36
N THR A 69 18.16 17.05 1.00
CA THR A 69 17.03 17.84 1.50
C THR A 69 16.27 17.13 2.60
N PRO A 70 15.62 17.87 3.52
CA PRO A 70 14.74 17.28 4.53
C PRO A 70 13.62 16.42 3.92
N SER A 71 13.12 16.79 2.74
CA SER A 71 12.10 16.01 2.03
C SER A 71 12.63 14.66 1.54
N ALA A 72 13.86 14.62 1.02
CA ALA A 72 14.48 13.36 0.62
C ALA A 72 14.70 12.42 1.81
N MET A 73 15.07 12.97 2.97
CA MET A 73 15.19 12.20 4.22
C MET A 73 13.82 11.70 4.68
N GLU A 74 12.79 12.55 4.70
CA GLU A 74 11.43 12.16 5.09
C GLU A 74 10.88 11.03 4.20
N ILE A 75 11.07 11.11 2.88
CA ILE A 75 10.64 10.05 1.94
C ILE A 75 11.34 8.72 2.26
N ARG A 76 12.67 8.74 2.45
CA ARG A 76 13.43 7.52 2.81
C ARG A 76 12.96 6.94 4.14
N GLU A 77 12.76 7.77 5.15
CA GLU A 77 12.31 7.32 6.47
C GLU A 77 10.92 6.69 6.40
N LEU A 78 9.97 7.34 5.72
CA LEU A 78 8.60 6.83 5.55
C LEU A 78 8.57 5.50 4.80
N TRP A 79 9.33 5.37 3.70
CA TRP A 79 9.39 4.13 2.94
C TRP A 79 10.01 2.99 3.76
N ASN A 80 11.14 3.23 4.43
CA ASN A 80 11.76 2.22 5.28
C ASN A 80 10.86 1.80 6.45
N GLU A 81 10.13 2.74 7.04
CA GLU A 81 9.16 2.46 8.10
C GLU A 81 7.98 1.63 7.60
N TYR A 82 7.46 1.94 6.41
CA TYR A 82 6.44 1.14 5.75
C TYR A 82 6.93 -0.28 5.50
N GLU A 83 8.09 -0.46 4.86
CA GLU A 83 8.65 -1.78 4.57
C GLU A 83 8.88 -2.61 5.84
N ALA A 84 9.41 -1.98 6.89
CA ALA A 84 9.64 -2.65 8.17
C ALA A 84 8.33 -2.98 8.93
N GLY A 85 7.22 -2.29 8.65
CA GLY A 85 5.97 -2.44 9.39
C GLY A 85 6.10 -2.13 10.89
N SER A 86 7.04 -1.25 11.25
CA SER A 86 7.51 -1.10 12.64
C SER A 86 6.60 -0.23 13.53
N THR A 87 5.72 0.56 12.95
CA THR A 87 4.83 1.51 13.65
C THR A 87 3.37 1.18 13.42
N GLU A 88 2.49 1.75 14.24
CA GLU A 88 1.03 1.60 14.04
C GLU A 88 0.59 2.27 12.74
N GLU A 89 1.19 3.42 12.37
CA GLU A 89 0.96 4.05 11.07
C GLU A 89 1.32 3.10 9.91
N ALA A 90 2.48 2.45 9.95
CA ALA A 90 2.89 1.52 8.90
C ALA A 90 1.95 0.32 8.78
N LYS A 91 1.51 -0.24 9.90
CA LYS A 91 0.55 -1.35 9.91
C LYS A 91 -0.80 -0.92 9.31
N ILE A 92 -1.31 0.24 9.70
CA ILE A 92 -2.56 0.80 9.16
C ILE A 92 -2.46 1.03 7.65
N VAL A 93 -1.35 1.59 7.18
CA VAL A 93 -1.15 1.84 5.74
C VAL A 93 -1.06 0.52 4.97
N LYS A 94 -0.40 -0.52 5.50
CA LYS A 94 -0.40 -1.87 4.90
C LYS A 94 -1.80 -2.51 4.88
N ASP A 95 -2.60 -2.29 5.91
CA ASP A 95 -3.99 -2.77 5.92
C ASP A 95 -4.84 -2.03 4.88
N PHE A 96 -4.62 -0.72 4.70
CA PHE A 96 -5.28 0.04 3.65
C PHE A 96 -4.85 -0.36 2.25
N ASP A 97 -3.58 -0.74 2.05
CA ASP A 97 -3.06 -1.25 0.78
C ASP A 97 -3.82 -2.52 0.35
N LYS A 98 -3.89 -3.51 1.25
CA LYS A 98 -4.67 -4.73 1.02
C LYS A 98 -6.16 -4.46 0.81
N PHE A 99 -6.75 -3.59 1.63
CA PHE A 99 -8.14 -3.23 1.51
C PHE A 99 -8.45 -2.59 0.15
N GLU A 100 -7.60 -1.67 -0.32
CA GLU A 100 -7.78 -0.99 -1.60
C GLU A 100 -7.64 -1.96 -2.77
N MET A 101 -6.67 -2.87 -2.72
CA MET A 101 -6.52 -3.96 -3.69
C MET A 101 -7.77 -4.83 -3.78
N ILE A 102 -8.34 -5.26 -2.64
CA ILE A 102 -9.57 -6.08 -2.60
C ILE A 102 -10.77 -5.31 -3.14
N LEU A 103 -10.91 -4.03 -2.75
CA LEU A 103 -12.00 -3.18 -3.21
C LEU A 103 -11.94 -2.97 -4.73
N GLN A 104 -10.74 -2.72 -5.27
CA GLN A 104 -10.51 -2.61 -6.70
C GLN A 104 -10.84 -3.91 -7.45
N ALA A 105 -10.54 -5.08 -6.86
CA ALA A 105 -10.92 -6.37 -7.41
C ALA A 105 -12.45 -6.57 -7.47
N ASP A 106 -13.19 -6.23 -6.41
CA ASP A 106 -14.66 -6.28 -6.38
C ASP A 106 -15.27 -5.34 -7.43
N ASP A 107 -14.74 -4.12 -7.59
CA ASP A 107 -15.17 -3.19 -8.63
C ASP A 107 -15.01 -3.80 -10.03
N TYR A 108 -13.86 -4.44 -10.31
CA TYR A 108 -13.63 -5.13 -11.59
C TYR A 108 -14.58 -6.31 -11.84
N GLU A 109 -14.85 -7.13 -10.82
CA GLU A 109 -15.78 -8.26 -10.94
C GLU A 109 -17.21 -7.80 -11.26
N ARG A 110 -17.65 -6.66 -10.71
CA ARG A 110 -18.96 -6.08 -10.98
C ARG A 110 -19.10 -5.52 -12.40
N GLU A 111 -18.05 -4.88 -12.91
CA GLU A 111 -18.03 -4.30 -14.26
C GLU A 111 -17.84 -5.34 -15.39
N ARG A 112 -17.27 -6.50 -15.06
CA ARG A 112 -16.99 -7.60 -16.00
C ARG A 112 -17.58 -8.91 -15.47
N PRO A 113 -18.88 -9.17 -15.67
CA PRO A 113 -19.55 -10.38 -15.15
C PRO A 113 -19.07 -11.71 -15.79
N VAL A 114 -18.09 -11.68 -16.68
CA VAL A 114 -17.52 -12.86 -17.32
C VAL A 114 -16.25 -13.25 -16.57
N ARG A 115 -16.40 -14.25 -15.69
CA ARG A 115 -15.36 -14.94 -14.87
C ARG A 115 -15.10 -14.24 -13.54
N ARG A 116 -15.51 -14.88 -12.44
CA ARG A 116 -15.06 -14.60 -11.06
C ARG A 116 -13.53 -14.52 -11.13
N LEU A 117 -12.97 -13.32 -11.01
CA LEU A 117 -11.62 -13.06 -11.47
C LEU A 117 -10.59 -13.69 -10.52
N LEU A 118 -10.94 -13.92 -9.25
CA LEU A 118 -9.90 -14.23 -8.28
C LEU A 118 -10.28 -15.35 -7.29
N PRO A 119 -9.86 -16.60 -7.58
CA PRO A 119 -9.71 -17.64 -6.57
C PRO A 119 -8.62 -17.33 -5.52
N GLU A 120 -7.63 -16.53 -5.90
CA GLU A 120 -6.37 -16.31 -5.15
C GLU A 120 -6.54 -15.42 -3.90
N TYR A 121 -7.51 -14.49 -3.90
CA TYR A 121 -7.77 -13.60 -2.77
C TYR A 121 -8.88 -14.10 -1.82
N GLN A 122 -9.47 -15.28 -2.08
CA GLN A 122 -10.55 -15.83 -1.26
C GLN A 122 -10.11 -16.22 0.17
N GLY A 123 -8.81 -16.39 0.40
CA GLY A 123 -8.24 -16.66 1.72
C GLY A 123 -8.07 -15.43 2.62
N GLU A 124 -8.17 -14.22 2.06
CA GLU A 124 -7.95 -12.95 2.78
C GLU A 124 -9.26 -12.21 3.11
N VAL A 125 -10.39 -12.64 2.53
CA VAL A 125 -11.72 -12.06 2.80
C VAL A 125 -12.35 -12.76 4.01
N PRO A 126 -12.67 -12.05 5.11
CA PRO A 126 -13.42 -12.63 6.21
C PRO A 126 -14.78 -13.16 5.72
N HIS A 127 -15.13 -14.39 6.08
CA HIS A 127 -16.36 -15.10 5.67
C HIS A 127 -17.69 -14.41 6.04
N THR A 128 -17.70 -13.19 6.55
CA THR A 128 -18.87 -12.48 7.06
C THR A 128 -19.45 -11.42 6.12
N ALA A 129 -18.82 -11.11 4.98
CA ALA A 129 -19.35 -10.09 4.06
C ALA A 129 -20.52 -10.56 3.18
N GLY A 130 -20.84 -11.86 3.17
CA GLY A 130 -21.89 -12.43 2.33
C GLY A 130 -23.33 -12.17 2.78
N SER A 131 -23.55 -11.57 3.96
CA SER A 131 -24.90 -11.41 4.54
C SER A 131 -25.43 -9.97 4.58
N ILE A 132 -24.68 -8.97 4.11
CA ILE A 132 -25.07 -7.55 4.27
C ILE A 132 -25.73 -6.96 3.00
N LEU A 133 -25.64 -7.62 1.84
CA LEU A 133 -26.22 -7.12 0.58
C LEU A 133 -27.41 -7.96 0.07
N GLY A 134 -28.09 -8.66 0.97
CA GLY A 134 -29.25 -9.51 0.64
C GLY A 134 -30.47 -9.21 1.51
N SER A 135 -31.07 -8.03 1.34
CA SER A 135 -32.49 -7.76 1.65
C SER A 135 -32.94 -6.46 1.01
#